data_AF-G9XJF9-F1
#
_entry.id   AF-G9XJF9-F1
#
_cell.length_a   1.000
_cell.length_b   1.000
_cell.length_c   1.000
_cell.angle_alpha   90.00
_cell.angle_beta   90.00
_cell.angle_gamma   90.00
#
_symmetry.space_group_name_H-M   'P 1'
#
loop_
_entity.id
_entity.type
_entity.pdbx_description
1 polymer ?
#
loop_
_entity_poly.entity_id
_entity_poly.type
_entity_poly.pdbx_seq_one_letter_code
_entity_poly.pdbx_strand_id
1 'polypeptide(L)'
;MGVLSVREYGAKDFMRWLLNNKRVRLSGRGRGVGKMSIYETAQQLAQQIKESDEYRDFIVAKELMKADEGHYKMIRDFQMKQFEIQQAQLFQLDISQGKQQELERLYSLLSLNPAAREYLEAEFRISRMINDVQKIIGEAIIDVLPLGFEDNDQPQILA
;
A
#
# COMPACT_ATOMS: atom_id res chain seq x y z
N MET A 1 -24.28 23.69 17.42
CA MET A 1 -24.52 22.23 17.53
C MET A 1 -24.36 21.62 16.14
N GLY A 2 -23.42 20.70 15.99
CA GLY A 2 -23.12 20.06 14.71
C GLY A 2 -21.87 19.20 14.87
N VAL A 3 -22.01 18.12 15.62
CA VAL A 3 -20.98 17.11 15.84
C VAL A 3 -20.77 16.40 14.50
N LEU A 4 -19.78 16.83 13.72
CA LEU A 4 -19.32 16.07 12.56
C LEU A 4 -18.36 15.00 13.06
N SER A 5 -18.94 13.82 13.26
CA SER A 5 -18.28 12.55 13.53
C SER A 5 -17.08 12.36 12.61
N VAL A 6 -15.89 12.23 13.22
CA VAL A 6 -14.68 11.71 12.61
C VAL A 6 -14.94 10.24 12.30
N ARG A 7 -15.37 9.96 11.07
CA ARG A 7 -15.47 8.60 10.54
C ARG A 7 -14.18 8.24 9.81
N GLU A 8 -13.44 7.31 10.39
CA GLU A 8 -12.75 6.19 9.73
C GLU A 8 -12.03 6.53 8.41
N TYR A 9 -10.76 6.93 8.49
CA TYR A 9 -9.86 6.95 7.34
C TYR A 9 -9.29 5.55 7.10
N GLY A 10 -9.97 4.75 6.29
CA GLY A 10 -9.49 3.43 5.84
C GLY A 10 -8.57 3.51 4.62
N ALA A 11 -7.83 2.43 4.33
CA ALA A 11 -6.95 2.29 3.16
C ALA A 11 -7.64 2.63 1.81
N LYS A 12 -8.97 2.48 1.74
CA LYS A 12 -9.78 2.88 0.58
C LYS A 12 -9.85 4.39 0.38
N ASP A 13 -9.92 5.19 1.45
CA ASP A 13 -9.93 6.65 1.36
C ASP A 13 -8.53 7.20 1.06
N PHE A 14 -7.48 6.53 1.53
CA PHE A 14 -6.10 6.79 1.12
C PHE A 14 -5.87 6.51 -0.37
N MET A 15 -6.36 5.38 -0.89
CA MET A 15 -6.29 5.06 -2.33
C MET A 15 -7.14 6.01 -3.17
N ARG A 16 -8.31 6.42 -2.68
CA ARG A 16 -9.18 7.41 -3.33
C ARG A 16 -8.54 8.80 -3.34
N TRP A 17 -7.82 9.17 -2.28
CA TRP A 17 -7.04 10.41 -2.20
C TRP A 17 -5.84 10.38 -3.18
N LEU A 18 -5.09 9.27 -3.24
CA LEU A 18 -3.96 9.08 -4.17
C LEU A 18 -4.37 9.21 -5.65
N LEU A 19 -5.56 8.72 -6.00
CA LEU A 19 -6.07 8.78 -7.37
C LEU A 19 -6.62 10.15 -7.77
N ASN A 20 -7.11 10.96 -6.81
CA ASN A 20 -7.73 12.25 -7.09
C ASN A 20 -6.78 13.46 -6.97
N ASN A 21 -5.58 13.29 -6.39
CA ASN A 21 -4.64 14.40 -6.13
C ASN A 21 -3.70 14.70 -7.32
N LYS A 22 -4.22 14.85 -8.54
CA LYS A 22 -3.44 15.21 -9.75
C LYS A 22 -3.40 16.71 -10.08
N ARG A 23 -3.80 17.61 -9.19
CA ARG A 23 -3.65 19.06 -9.42
C ARG A 23 -3.29 19.83 -8.16
N VAL A 24 -1.98 19.95 -7.92
CA VAL A 24 -1.43 21.14 -7.27
C VAL A 24 -0.33 21.67 -8.18
N ARG A 25 -0.65 22.70 -8.98
CA ARG A 25 0.35 23.59 -9.59
C ARG A 25 0.51 24.75 -8.63
N LEU A 26 1.71 24.91 -8.06
CA LEU A 26 2.11 26.19 -7.50
C LEU A 26 3.37 26.65 -8.24
N SER A 27 3.17 27.74 -8.97
CA SER A 27 4.20 28.57 -9.55
C SER A 27 4.78 29.45 -8.44
N GLY A 28 6.07 29.30 -8.16
CA GLY A 28 6.81 30.16 -7.23
C GLY A 28 8.31 30.02 -7.48
N ARG A 29 8.82 30.74 -8.47
CA ARG A 29 10.23 30.77 -8.83
C ARG A 29 10.99 31.67 -7.85
N GLY A 30 11.83 31.08 -6.99
CA GLY A 30 12.79 31.80 -6.14
C GLY A 30 14.11 31.03 -6.09
N ARG A 31 15.09 31.43 -6.91
CA ARG A 31 16.45 30.90 -6.86
C ARG A 31 17.19 31.50 -5.66
N GLY A 32 17.27 30.74 -4.59
CA GLY A 32 18.34 30.79 -3.59
C GLY A 32 18.79 29.35 -3.36
N VAL A 33 20.09 29.09 -3.19
CA VAL A 33 20.58 27.77 -2.77
C VAL A 33 20.15 27.58 -1.32
N GLY A 34 18.88 27.22 -1.15
CA GLY A 34 18.16 27.11 0.11
C GLY A 34 17.74 25.66 0.33
N LYS A 35 17.81 25.24 1.58
CA LYS A 35 17.35 23.94 2.10
C LYS A 35 16.14 23.42 1.31
N MET A 36 16.27 22.25 0.67
CA MET A 36 15.18 21.63 -0.09
C MET A 36 13.93 21.57 0.78
N SER A 37 12.79 22.01 0.23
CA SER A 37 11.52 21.88 0.93
C SER A 37 11.18 20.40 1.12
N ILE A 38 10.42 20.08 2.16
CA ILE A 38 9.98 18.70 2.44
C ILE A 38 9.22 18.11 1.24
N TYR A 39 8.44 18.94 0.53
CA TYR A 39 7.74 18.51 -0.69
C TYR A 39 8.69 18.18 -1.84
N GLU A 40 9.77 18.93 -2.03
CA GLU A 40 10.79 18.61 -3.04
C GLU A 40 11.53 17.32 -2.69
N THR A 41 11.88 17.12 -1.42
CA THR A 41 12.47 15.86 -0.94
C THR A 41 11.53 14.67 -1.15
N ALA A 42 10.22 14.84 -0.89
CA ALA A 42 9.23 13.80 -1.14
C ALA A 42 9.08 13.47 -2.65
N GLN A 43 9.15 14.48 -3.53
CA GLN A 43 9.17 14.25 -4.98
C GLN A 43 10.44 13.53 -5.43
N GLN A 44 11.59 13.88 -4.86
CA GLN A 44 12.84 13.17 -5.13
C GLN A 44 12.78 11.71 -4.65
N LEU A 45 12.25 11.45 -3.46
CA LEU A 45 12.02 10.10 -2.96
C LEU A 45 11.11 9.30 -3.89
N ALA A 46 10.00 9.90 -4.34
CA ALA A 46 9.10 9.26 -5.30
C ALA A 46 9.79 8.93 -6.64
N GLN A 47 10.74 9.77 -7.08
CA GLN A 47 11.54 9.50 -8.26
C GLN A 47 12.53 8.37 -8.03
N GLN A 48 13.25 8.37 -6.91
CA GLN A 48 14.19 7.30 -6.53
C GLN A 48 13.49 5.95 -6.40
N ILE A 49 12.29 5.91 -5.83
CA ILE A 49 11.48 4.68 -5.77
C ILE A 49 11.19 4.15 -7.17
N LYS A 50 10.86 5.01 -8.14
CA LYS A 50 10.58 4.57 -9.53
C LYS A 50 11.84 4.10 -10.28
N GLU A 51 13.00 4.63 -9.90
CA GLU A 51 14.29 4.27 -10.48
C GLU A 51 14.93 3.03 -9.82
N SER A 52 14.42 2.62 -8.66
CA SER A 52 14.86 1.43 -7.94
C SER A 52 14.72 0.15 -8.77
N ASP A 53 15.62 -0.80 -8.52
CA ASP A 53 15.59 -2.10 -9.17
C ASP A 53 14.32 -2.87 -8.77
N GLU A 54 13.88 -2.75 -7.52
CA GLU A 54 12.63 -3.34 -7.02
C GLU A 54 11.40 -2.90 -7.82
N TYR A 55 11.32 -1.61 -8.16
CA TYR A 55 10.21 -1.10 -8.96
C TYR A 55 10.28 -1.61 -10.40
N ARG A 56 11.48 -1.59 -10.99
CA ARG A 56 11.69 -2.02 -12.38
C ARG A 56 11.40 -3.51 -12.54
N ASP A 57 11.92 -4.35 -11.64
CA ASP A 57 11.68 -5.78 -11.59
C ASP A 57 10.18 -6.08 -11.50
N PHE A 58 9.47 -5.39 -10.60
CA PHE A 58 8.04 -5.60 -10.44
C PHE A 58 7.25 -5.20 -11.69
N ILE A 59 7.61 -4.11 -12.36
CA ILE A 59 6.96 -3.72 -13.62
C ILE A 59 7.20 -4.77 -14.71
N VAL A 60 8.42 -5.29 -14.85
CA VAL A 60 8.73 -6.35 -15.83
C VAL A 60 7.92 -7.61 -15.55
N ALA A 61 7.95 -8.11 -14.31
CA ALA A 61 7.19 -9.30 -13.92
C ALA A 61 5.67 -9.11 -14.10
N LYS A 62 5.17 -7.89 -13.85
CA LYS A 62 3.76 -7.53 -14.06
C LYS A 62 3.36 -7.59 -15.53
N GLU A 63 4.20 -7.11 -16.45
CA GLU A 63 3.90 -7.19 -17.88
C GLU A 63 3.96 -8.63 -18.39
N LEU A 64 4.90 -9.45 -17.90
CA LEU A 64 4.94 -10.88 -18.20
C LEU A 64 3.67 -11.61 -17.76
N MET A 65 3.15 -11.29 -16.57
CA MET A 65 1.90 -11.87 -16.07
C MET A 65 0.66 -11.45 -16.85
N LYS A 66 0.67 -10.26 -17.45
CA LYS A 66 -0.44 -9.77 -18.28
C LYS A 66 -0.45 -10.35 -19.69
N ALA A 67 0.71 -10.79 -20.18
CA ALA A 67 0.85 -11.32 -21.54
C ALA A 67 0.05 -12.61 -21.76
N ASP A 68 -0.27 -13.34 -20.69
CA ASP A 68 -1.11 -14.54 -20.70
C ASP A 68 -2.42 -14.28 -19.96
N GLU A 69 -3.55 -14.38 -20.67
CA GLU A 69 -4.88 -14.11 -20.09
C GLU A 69 -5.25 -15.06 -18.93
N GLY A 70 -4.79 -16.31 -18.98
CA GLY A 70 -5.02 -17.30 -17.94
C GLY A 70 -4.27 -16.96 -16.66
N HIS A 71 -2.98 -16.61 -16.79
CA HIS A 71 -2.15 -16.16 -15.68
C HIS A 71 -2.67 -14.87 -15.06
N TYR A 72 -3.05 -13.90 -15.90
CA TYR A 72 -3.61 -12.63 -15.46
C TYR A 72 -4.90 -12.81 -14.64
N LYS A 73 -5.80 -13.70 -15.06
CA LYS A 73 -7.03 -13.98 -14.33
C LYS A 73 -6.73 -14.62 -12.96
N MET A 74 -5.84 -15.61 -12.94
CA MET A 74 -5.51 -16.34 -11.70
C MET A 74 -4.84 -15.44 -10.66
N ILE A 75 -3.88 -14.60 -11.07
CA ILE A 75 -3.21 -13.69 -10.12
C ILE A 75 -4.15 -12.61 -9.59
N ARG A 76 -5.07 -12.12 -10.43
CA ARG A 76 -6.09 -11.15 -10.01
C ARG A 76 -7.05 -11.75 -8.99
N ASP A 77 -7.52 -12.98 -9.21
CA ASP A 77 -8.41 -13.68 -8.28
C ASP A 77 -7.72 -13.89 -6.93
N PHE A 78 -6.44 -14.25 -6.93
CA PHE A 78 -5.61 -14.34 -5.73
C PHE A 78 -5.51 -13.00 -4.99
N GLN A 79 -5.14 -11.91 -5.68
CA GLN A 79 -5.00 -10.57 -5.08
C GLN A 79 -6.31 -10.04 -4.48
N MET A 80 -7.44 -10.25 -5.16
CA MET A 80 -8.74 -9.83 -4.64
C MET A 80 -9.09 -10.55 -3.33
N LYS A 81 -8.86 -11.87 -3.26
CA LYS A 81 -9.11 -12.66 -2.04
C LYS A 81 -8.15 -12.30 -0.92
N GLN A 82 -6.87 -12.08 -1.24
CA GLN A 82 -5.89 -11.60 -0.28
C GLN A 82 -6.33 -10.26 0.34
N PHE A 83 -6.81 -9.33 -0.48
CA PHE A 83 -7.30 -8.03 -0.03
C PHE A 83 -8.57 -8.13 0.82
N GLU A 84 -9.49 -9.03 0.48
CA GLU A 84 -10.67 -9.30 1.32
C GLU A 84 -10.29 -9.81 2.71
N ILE A 85 -9.35 -10.75 2.77
CA ILE A 85 -8.84 -11.31 4.03
C ILE A 85 -8.15 -10.23 4.86
N GLN A 86 -7.25 -9.45 4.26
CA GLN A 86 -6.56 -8.36 4.96
C GLN A 86 -7.53 -7.31 5.50
N GLN A 87 -8.56 -6.93 4.74
CA GLN A 87 -9.60 -6.03 5.24
C GLN A 87 -10.35 -6.63 6.43
N ALA A 88 -10.74 -7.90 6.35
CA ALA A 88 -11.42 -8.56 7.45
C ALA A 88 -10.55 -8.57 8.73
N GLN A 89 -9.25 -8.81 8.61
CA GLN A 89 -8.31 -8.74 9.74
C GLN A 89 -8.26 -7.33 10.35
N LEU A 90 -8.19 -6.29 9.53
CA LEU A 90 -8.17 -4.89 9.99
C LEU A 90 -9.44 -4.51 10.76
N PHE A 91 -10.60 -4.98 10.32
CA PHE A 91 -11.89 -4.73 10.96
C PHE A 91 -12.24 -5.77 12.05
N GLN A 92 -11.30 -6.66 12.40
CA GLN A 92 -11.51 -7.75 13.36
C GLN A 92 -12.74 -8.61 13.05
N LEU A 93 -13.07 -8.74 11.76
CA LEU A 93 -14.17 -9.57 11.27
C LEU A 93 -13.72 -11.03 11.20
N ASP A 94 -14.64 -11.95 11.48
CA ASP A 94 -14.35 -13.38 11.39
C ASP A 94 -14.06 -13.80 9.93
N ILE A 95 -12.98 -14.54 9.76
CA ILE A 95 -12.52 -15.04 8.46
C ILE A 95 -12.76 -16.53 8.46
N SER A 96 -13.69 -16.98 7.59
CA SER A 96 -13.96 -18.40 7.47
C SER A 96 -12.71 -19.17 7.03
N GLN A 97 -12.48 -20.33 7.64
CA GLN A 97 -11.39 -21.23 7.25
C GLN A 97 -11.42 -21.58 5.75
N GLY A 98 -12.62 -21.67 5.16
CA GLY A 98 -12.78 -21.91 3.72
C GLY A 98 -12.14 -20.82 2.85
N LYS A 99 -12.19 -19.55 3.25
CA LYS A 99 -11.54 -18.46 2.50
C LYS A 99 -10.01 -18.55 2.59
N GLN A 100 -9.48 -18.91 3.76
CA GLN A 100 -8.03 -19.10 3.94
C GLN A 100 -7.53 -20.28 3.08
N GLN A 101 -8.21 -21.43 3.14
CA GLN A 101 -7.88 -22.60 2.33
C GLN A 101 -7.96 -22.30 0.82
N GLU A 102 -8.94 -21.52 0.38
CA GLU A 102 -9.04 -21.12 -1.02
C GLU A 102 -7.86 -20.24 -1.45
N LEU A 103 -7.44 -19.30 -0.60
CA LEU A 103 -6.27 -18.45 -0.86
C LEU A 103 -4.98 -19.29 -0.95
N GLU A 104 -4.79 -20.23 -0.02
CA GLU A 104 -3.65 -21.16 -0.02
C GLU A 104 -3.61 -22.04 -1.27
N ARG A 105 -4.78 -22.52 -1.73
CA ARG A 105 -4.90 -23.30 -2.96
C ARG A 105 -4.50 -22.46 -4.18
N LEU A 106 -4.97 -21.22 -4.27
CA LEU A 106 -4.61 -20.31 -5.37
C LEU A 106 -3.12 -20.00 -5.37
N TYR A 107 -2.54 -19.74 -4.19
CA TYR A 107 -1.10 -19.55 -4.06
C TYR A 107 -0.32 -20.78 -4.54
N SER A 108 -0.74 -21.97 -4.15
CA SER A 108 -0.13 -23.24 -4.57
C SER A 108 -0.14 -23.38 -6.09
N LEU A 109 -1.27 -23.12 -6.73
CA LEU A 109 -1.38 -23.15 -8.20
C LEU A 109 -0.49 -22.11 -8.88
N LEU A 110 -0.45 -20.88 -8.37
CA LEU A 110 0.40 -19.82 -8.89
C LEU A 110 1.88 -20.16 -8.74
N SER A 111 2.29 -20.74 -7.61
CA SER A 111 3.68 -21.10 -7.34
C SER A 111 4.27 -22.14 -8.30
N LEU A 112 3.43 -22.92 -8.98
CA LEU A 112 3.85 -23.88 -10.01
C LEU A 112 4.26 -23.18 -11.32
N ASN A 113 3.80 -21.95 -11.54
CA ASN A 113 4.11 -21.16 -12.71
C ASN A 113 5.33 -20.25 -12.45
N PRO A 114 6.43 -20.39 -13.21
CA PRO A 114 7.61 -19.54 -13.05
C PRO A 114 7.32 -18.03 -13.14
N ALA A 115 6.46 -17.59 -14.07
CA ALA A 115 6.13 -16.18 -14.25
C ALA A 115 5.35 -15.62 -13.05
N ALA A 116 4.42 -16.42 -12.50
CA ALA A 116 3.67 -16.03 -11.31
C ALA A 116 4.55 -16.01 -10.06
N ARG A 117 5.51 -16.94 -9.95
CA ARG A 117 6.49 -16.91 -8.86
C ARG A 117 7.36 -15.66 -8.92
N GLU A 118 7.90 -15.33 -10.09
CA GLU A 118 8.69 -14.12 -10.30
C GLU A 118 7.90 -12.86 -9.97
N TYR A 119 6.62 -12.82 -10.36
CA TYR A 119 5.70 -11.74 -10.00
C TYR A 119 5.51 -11.60 -8.49
N LEU A 120 5.20 -12.69 -7.78
CA LEU A 120 4.96 -12.68 -6.33
C LEU A 120 6.23 -12.31 -5.55
N GLU A 121 7.40 -12.78 -6.00
CA GLU A 121 8.68 -12.42 -5.41
C GLU A 121 9.01 -10.93 -5.62
N ALA A 122 8.79 -10.41 -6.84
CA ALA A 122 8.99 -8.99 -7.13
C ALA A 122 8.01 -8.10 -6.34
N GLU A 123 6.74 -8.53 -6.21
CA GLU A 123 5.72 -7.86 -5.39
C GLU A 123 6.14 -7.80 -3.92
N PHE A 124 6.69 -8.90 -3.38
CA PHE A 124 7.20 -8.92 -2.01
C PHE A 124 8.37 -7.95 -1.81
N ARG A 125 9.34 -7.92 -2.76
CA ARG A 125 10.51 -7.02 -2.68
C ARG A 125 10.08 -5.56 -2.68
N ILE A 126 9.24 -5.14 -3.63
CA ILE A 126 8.77 -3.74 -3.68
C ILE A 126 7.93 -3.39 -2.45
N SER A 127 7.05 -4.29 -2.01
CA SER A 127 6.23 -4.07 -0.81
C SER A 127 7.09 -3.86 0.44
N ARG A 128 8.13 -4.67 0.63
CA ARG A 128 9.08 -4.53 1.73
C ARG A 128 9.77 -3.16 1.71
N MET A 129 10.35 -2.77 0.58
CA MET A 129 11.02 -1.48 0.43
C MET A 129 10.07 -0.31 0.76
N ILE A 130 8.83 -0.35 0.27
CA ILE A 130 7.83 0.68 0.55
C ILE A 130 7.44 0.71 2.04
N ASN A 131 7.26 -0.45 2.67
CA ASN A 131 6.95 -0.54 4.10
C ASN A 131 8.09 0.03 4.96
N ASP A 132 9.35 -0.25 4.61
CA ASP A 132 10.50 0.28 5.32
C ASP A 132 10.57 1.81 5.20
N VAL A 133 10.32 2.35 4.00
CA VAL A 133 10.23 3.81 3.79
C VAL A 133 9.08 4.44 4.58
N GLN A 134 7.90 3.81 4.57
CA GLN A 134 6.75 4.28 5.34
C GLN A 134 7.02 4.28 6.83
N LYS A 135 7.72 3.26 7.35
CA LYS A 135 8.13 3.19 8.75
C LYS A 135 9.07 4.34 9.12
N ILE A 136 10.09 4.61 8.31
CA ILE A 136 11.02 5.75 8.53
C ILE A 136 10.26 7.09 8.58
N ILE A 137 9.32 7.28 7.66
CA ILE A 137 8.48 8.50 7.64
C ILE A 137 7.57 8.55 8.88
N GLY A 138 6.97 7.41 9.25
CA GLY A 138 6.10 7.28 10.42
C GLY A 138 6.83 7.60 11.73
N GLU A 139 8.05 7.10 11.90
CA GLU A 139 8.90 7.38 13.06
C GLU A 139 9.17 8.88 13.23
N ALA A 140 9.34 9.62 12.12
CA ALA A 140 9.60 11.06 12.15
C ALA A 140 8.40 11.92 12.59
N ILE A 141 7.19 11.35 12.61
CA ILE A 141 5.94 12.08 12.96
C ILE A 141 5.32 11.63 14.28
N ILE A 142 5.94 10.66 14.99
CA ILE A 142 5.45 10.13 16.27
C ILE A 142 5.19 11.26 17.27
N ASP A 143 6.12 12.21 17.39
CA ASP A 143 6.05 13.32 18.35
C ASP A 143 4.91 14.33 18.06
N VAL A 144 4.31 14.27 16.87
CA VAL A 144 3.24 15.17 16.43
C VAL A 144 1.87 14.46 16.46
N LEU A 145 1.84 13.18 16.87
CA LEU A 145 0.59 12.44 17.02
C LEU A 145 -0.30 13.10 18.08
N PRO A 146 -1.63 13.19 17.84
CA PRO A 146 -2.56 13.69 18.83
C PRO A 146 -2.49 12.86 20.12
N LEU A 147 -2.58 13.53 21.27
CA LEU A 147 -2.46 12.93 22.61
C LEU A 147 -3.41 11.73 22.86
N GLY A 148 -4.53 11.66 22.14
CA GLY A 148 -5.51 10.56 22.28
C GLY A 148 -5.11 9.24 21.61
N PHE A 149 -3.85 9.08 21.18
CA PHE A 149 -3.30 7.84 20.63
C PHE A 149 -2.18 7.25 21.51
N GLU A 150 -2.05 7.69 22.76
CA GLU A 150 -1.18 7.04 23.74
C GLU A 150 -1.65 5.60 24.02
N ASP A 151 -0.70 4.68 24.23
CA ASP A 151 -0.86 3.20 24.21
C ASP A 151 -1.96 2.60 25.11
N ASN A 152 -2.65 3.40 25.94
CA ASN A 152 -3.73 2.97 26.84
C ASN A 152 -5.15 3.37 26.42
N ASP A 153 -5.32 4.19 25.37
CA ASP A 153 -6.64 4.63 24.90
C ASP A 153 -7.02 3.95 23.58
N GLN A 154 -6.94 2.61 23.52
CA GLN A 154 -7.66 1.90 22.45
C GLN A 154 -9.16 2.17 22.65
N PRO A 155 -9.86 2.84 21.71
CA PRO A 155 -11.30 2.91 21.79
C PRO A 155 -11.81 1.48 21.80
N GLN A 156 -12.49 1.09 22.87
CA GLN A 156 -13.27 -0.14 22.91
C GLN A 156 -14.27 -0.03 21.76
N ILE A 157 -13.97 -0.64 20.62
CA ILE A 157 -14.91 -0.75 19.52
C ILE A 157 -16.04 -1.60 20.09
N LEU A 158 -17.16 -0.95 20.38
CA LEU A 158 -18.36 -1.54 20.95
C LEU A 158 -18.78 -2.74 20.09
N ALA A 159 -19.04 -3.84 20.81
CA ALA A 159 -19.51 -5.13 20.32
C ALA A 159 -20.79 -5.05 19.46
#